data_AF-A0A3S3UN85-F1
#
_entry.id   AF-A0A3S3UN85-F1
#
_cell.length_a   1.000
_cell.length_b   1.000
_cell.length_c   1.000
_cell.angle_alpha   90.00
_cell.angle_beta   90.00
_cell.angle_gamma   90.00
#
_symmetry.space_group_name_H-M   'P 1'
#
loop_
_entity.id
_entity.type
_entity.pdbx_description
1 polymer ?
#
loop_
_entity_poly.entity_id
_entity_poly.type
_entity_poly.pdbx_seq_one_letter_code
_entity_poly.pdbx_strand_id
1 'polypeptide(L)'
;PAEGFAKVRHAVPMLSLSKAYTDQDVADFIERGRRFFDRDKDLDIAFTAEPKIDGLSASLRYERGVFVQGATRGDGAVGEDITANLKTIADIPKTLKGSGWPDLIEIRGEVYMTYAEFEALKQRSAAAGGQDYVNPRNAAAGSLRQKDPSVTASRNLKFFA
;
A
#
# COMPACT_ATOMS: atom_id res chain seq x y z
N PRO A 1 4.63 9.89 14.66
CA PRO A 1 3.55 10.41 13.78
C PRO A 1 4.00 11.76 13.21
N ALA A 2 3.79 11.98 11.91
CA ALA A 2 3.86 13.34 11.41
C ALA A 2 2.77 14.15 12.12
N GLU A 3 3.11 15.34 12.58
CA GLU A 3 2.19 16.24 13.27
C GLU A 3 0.90 16.41 12.43
N GLY A 4 -0.28 16.16 13.00
CA GLY A 4 -1.56 16.40 12.33
C GLY A 4 -2.33 15.17 11.81
N PHE A 5 -1.76 13.96 11.81
CA PHE A 5 -2.53 12.75 11.46
C PHE A 5 -2.95 11.97 12.71
N ALA A 6 -4.22 11.56 12.76
CA ALA A 6 -4.75 10.70 13.81
C ALA A 6 -4.13 9.29 13.72
N LYS A 7 -3.99 8.61 14.85
CA LYS A 7 -3.56 7.20 14.86
C LYS A 7 -4.77 6.29 14.57
N VAL A 8 -4.55 5.27 13.74
CA VAL A 8 -5.55 4.23 13.46
C VAL A 8 -4.97 2.89 13.87
N ARG A 9 -5.67 2.17 14.76
CA ARG A 9 -5.31 0.79 15.09
C ARG A 9 -5.95 -0.13 14.06
N HIS A 10 -5.13 -0.97 13.43
CA HIS A 10 -5.63 -1.98 12.50
C HIS A 10 -6.41 -3.05 13.25
N ALA A 11 -7.55 -3.48 12.70
CA ALA A 11 -8.35 -4.55 13.30
C ALA A 11 -7.59 -5.88 13.30
N VAL A 12 -6.83 -6.13 12.24
CA VAL A 12 -5.88 -7.24 12.11
C VAL A 12 -4.50 -6.64 11.83
N PRO A 13 -3.42 -7.06 12.50
CA PRO A 13 -2.09 -6.54 12.19
C PRO A 13 -1.70 -6.68 10.71
N MET A 14 -1.06 -5.64 10.16
CA MET A 14 -0.42 -5.64 8.85
C MET A 14 1.02 -6.17 8.97
N LEU A 15 1.22 -7.39 8.49
CA LEU A 15 2.53 -8.05 8.53
C LEU A 15 3.53 -7.43 7.54
N SER A 16 4.78 -7.85 7.66
CA SER A 16 5.82 -7.63 6.66
C SER A 16 6.24 -8.95 6.05
N LEU A 17 6.86 -8.89 4.87
CA LEU A 17 7.43 -10.07 4.22
C LEU A 17 8.92 -10.20 4.57
N SER A 18 9.34 -11.43 4.83
CA SER A 18 10.76 -11.79 4.77
C SER A 18 11.28 -11.70 3.34
N LYS A 19 12.59 -11.52 3.18
CA LYS A 19 13.23 -11.36 1.88
C LYS A 19 13.99 -12.64 1.51
N ALA A 20 13.99 -12.94 0.22
CA ALA A 20 14.89 -13.89 -0.44
C ALA A 20 15.76 -13.10 -1.42
N TYR A 21 17.04 -13.43 -1.51
CA TYR A 21 18.00 -12.76 -2.40
C TYR A 21 18.60 -13.71 -3.44
N THR A 22 18.44 -15.01 -3.23
CA THR A 22 18.93 -16.07 -4.11
C THR A 22 17.83 -17.07 -4.43
N ASP A 23 17.98 -17.82 -5.52
CA ASP A 23 17.07 -18.90 -5.89
C ASP A 23 17.01 -19.99 -4.79
N GLN A 24 18.13 -20.21 -4.08
CA GLN A 24 18.19 -21.15 -2.98
C GLN A 24 17.32 -20.71 -1.79
N ASP A 25 17.26 -19.40 -1.48
CA ASP A 25 16.39 -18.90 -0.40
C ASP A 25 14.91 -19.22 -0.68
N VAL A 26 14.51 -19.17 -1.96
CA VAL A 26 13.17 -19.50 -2.42
C VAL A 26 12.92 -21.01 -2.33
N ALA A 27 13.88 -21.83 -2.80
CA ALA A 27 13.79 -23.28 -2.68
C ALA A 27 13.66 -23.72 -1.21
N ASP A 28 14.45 -23.11 -0.32
CA ASP A 28 14.40 -23.38 1.12
C ASP A 28 13.07 -22.95 1.74
N PHE A 29 12.46 -21.86 1.28
CA PHE A 29 11.13 -21.44 1.70
C PHE A 29 10.05 -22.46 1.31
N ILE A 30 10.10 -22.97 0.07
CA ILE A 30 9.17 -23.99 -0.42
C ILE A 30 9.33 -25.29 0.39
N GLU A 31 10.57 -25.72 0.63
CA GLU A 31 10.87 -26.91 1.43
C GLU A 31 10.39 -26.77 2.88
N ARG A 32 10.56 -25.61 3.51
CA ARG A 32 9.98 -25.34 4.84
C ARG A 32 8.46 -25.45 4.82
N GLY A 33 7.80 -24.94 3.78
CA GLY A 33 6.36 -25.06 3.60
C GLY A 33 5.91 -26.51 3.49
N ARG A 34 6.56 -27.30 2.62
CA ARG A 34 6.28 -28.74 2.47
C ARG A 34 6.42 -29.51 3.78
N ARG A 35 7.50 -29.26 4.54
CA ARG A 35 7.70 -29.89 5.85
C ARG A 35 6.65 -29.46 6.88
N PHE A 36 6.20 -28.20 6.83
CA PHE A 36 5.17 -27.71 7.74
C PHE A 36 3.82 -28.41 7.51
N PHE A 37 3.49 -28.72 6.25
CA PHE A 37 2.24 -29.37 5.85
C PHE A 37 2.38 -30.88 5.59
N ASP A 38 3.41 -31.55 6.10
CA ASP A 38 3.70 -32.97 5.83
C ASP A 38 2.56 -33.94 6.25
N ARG A 39 1.66 -33.49 7.14
CA ARG A 39 0.48 -34.27 7.57
C ARG A 39 -0.66 -34.23 6.56
N ASP A 40 -0.69 -33.24 5.68
CA ASP A 40 -1.73 -33.01 4.69
C ASP A 40 -1.29 -33.62 3.35
N LYS A 41 -1.30 -34.96 3.28
CA LYS A 41 -0.66 -35.73 2.19
C LYS A 41 -1.15 -35.39 0.77
N ASP A 42 -2.36 -34.88 0.65
CA ASP A 42 -2.98 -34.53 -0.63
C ASP A 42 -2.93 -33.01 -0.92
N LEU A 43 -2.25 -32.22 -0.06
CA LEU A 43 -2.13 -30.79 -0.25
C LEU A 43 -1.06 -30.47 -1.31
N ASP A 44 -1.52 -29.98 -2.47
CA ASP A 44 -0.65 -29.32 -3.43
C ASP A 44 -0.51 -27.84 -3.09
N ILE A 45 0.71 -27.40 -2.79
CA ILE A 45 0.98 -26.00 -2.44
C ILE A 45 1.03 -25.17 -3.72
N ALA A 46 -0.07 -24.48 -4.01
CA ALA A 46 -0.14 -23.49 -5.08
C ALA A 46 0.47 -22.15 -4.64
N PHE A 47 1.09 -21.44 -5.58
CA PHE A 47 1.67 -20.13 -5.37
C PHE A 47 1.11 -19.12 -6.36
N THR A 48 0.85 -17.90 -5.87
CA THR A 48 0.63 -16.72 -6.71
C THR A 48 1.90 -15.87 -6.67
N ALA A 49 2.39 -15.46 -7.85
CA ALA A 49 3.53 -14.57 -7.97
C ALA A 49 3.06 -13.18 -8.39
N GLU A 50 3.41 -12.17 -7.61
CA GLU A 50 3.02 -10.78 -7.83
C GLU A 50 4.26 -9.88 -7.88
N PRO A 51 4.31 -8.89 -8.79
CA PRO A 51 5.36 -7.87 -8.76
C PRO A 51 5.35 -7.12 -7.43
N LYS A 52 6.51 -7.05 -6.77
CA LYS A 52 6.64 -6.27 -5.53
C LYS A 52 6.71 -4.77 -5.86
N ILE A 53 5.58 -4.08 -5.74
CA ILE A 53 5.50 -2.63 -5.94
C ILE A 53 6.32 -1.90 -4.87
N ASP A 54 7.12 -0.93 -5.29
CA ASP A 54 7.94 -0.12 -4.39
C ASP A 54 7.25 1.20 -4.02
N GLY A 55 6.37 1.14 -3.02
CA GLY A 55 5.59 2.29 -2.60
C GLY A 55 5.41 2.35 -1.08
N LEU A 56 4.20 2.73 -0.67
CA LEU A 56 3.76 2.78 0.71
C LEU A 56 2.48 1.97 0.88
N SER A 57 2.53 0.96 1.76
CA SER A 57 1.38 0.12 2.03
C SER A 57 0.25 0.89 2.71
N ALA A 58 -0.96 0.70 2.20
CA ALA A 58 -2.18 1.32 2.69
C ALA A 58 -3.27 0.27 2.92
N SER A 59 -4.12 0.55 3.90
CA SER A 59 -5.32 -0.22 4.21
C SER A 59 -6.53 0.67 3.94
N LEU A 60 -7.54 0.12 3.25
CA LEU A 60 -8.78 0.79 2.88
C LEU A 60 -9.97 0.04 3.49
N ARG A 61 -10.61 0.64 4.48
CA ARG A 61 -11.82 0.11 5.11
C ARG A 61 -13.05 0.61 4.38
N TYR A 62 -13.86 -0.33 3.90
CA TYR A 62 -15.18 -0.09 3.34
C TYR A 62 -16.26 -0.67 4.24
N GLU A 63 -17.30 0.10 4.49
CA GLU A 63 -18.50 -0.33 5.21
C GLU A 63 -19.71 -0.22 4.29
N ARG A 64 -20.41 -1.34 4.09
CA ARG A 64 -21.49 -1.50 3.12
C ARG A 64 -21.10 -0.92 1.76
N GLY A 65 -19.87 -1.21 1.33
CA GLY A 65 -19.31 -0.81 0.06
C GLY A 65 -18.84 0.64 -0.02
N VAL A 66 -18.97 1.46 1.03
CA VAL A 66 -18.55 2.88 1.04
C VAL A 66 -17.17 3.02 1.70
N PHE A 67 -16.25 3.75 1.08
CA PHE A 67 -14.92 4.00 1.64
C PHE A 67 -15.01 4.94 2.85
N VAL A 68 -14.79 4.40 4.06
CA VAL A 68 -14.97 5.13 5.32
C VAL A 68 -13.66 5.54 5.99
N GLN A 69 -12.62 4.73 5.90
CA GLN A 69 -11.33 5.01 6.56
C GLN A 69 -10.17 4.40 5.79
N GLY A 70 -9.09 5.15 5.61
CA GLY A 70 -7.84 4.64 5.07
C GLY A 70 -6.66 4.96 5.98
N ALA A 71 -5.74 4.01 6.11
CA ALA A 71 -4.61 4.13 7.01
C ALA A 71 -3.30 3.64 6.38
N THR A 72 -2.18 4.25 6.80
CA THR A 72 -0.84 3.70 6.51
C THR A 72 -0.61 2.40 7.28
N ARG A 73 0.36 1.59 6.85
CA ARG A 73 0.81 0.42 7.64
C ARG A 73 1.33 0.82 9.03
N GLY A 74 2.13 1.89 9.11
CA GLY A 74 2.84 2.26 10.33
C GLY A 74 3.75 1.14 10.83
N ASP A 75 3.61 0.77 12.10
CA ASP A 75 4.35 -0.34 12.72
C ASP A 75 3.73 -1.74 12.45
N GLY A 76 2.61 -1.78 11.74
CA GLY A 76 1.83 -2.98 11.46
C GLY A 76 0.63 -3.15 12.40
N ALA A 77 0.66 -2.60 13.61
CA ALA A 77 -0.49 -2.60 14.52
C ALA A 77 -1.23 -1.25 14.49
N VAL A 78 -0.49 -0.15 14.36
CA VAL A 78 -0.99 1.22 14.36
C VAL A 78 -0.41 2.00 13.19
N GLY A 79 -1.31 2.54 12.37
CA GLY A 79 -1.02 3.45 11.27
C GLY A 79 -1.42 4.89 11.56
N GLU A 80 -1.32 5.71 10.52
CA GLU A 80 -1.82 7.09 10.47
C GLU A 80 -3.07 7.14 9.58
N ASP A 81 -4.10 7.86 10.01
CA ASP A 81 -5.30 8.12 9.19
C ASP A 81 -4.92 9.02 8.01
N ILE A 82 -5.04 8.49 6.80
CA ILE A 82 -4.77 9.19 5.54
C ILE A 82 -5.97 9.12 4.62
N THR A 83 -7.18 9.01 5.20
CA THR A 83 -8.44 8.83 4.47
C THR A 83 -8.66 9.93 3.44
N ALA A 84 -8.43 11.19 3.84
CA ALA A 84 -8.63 12.34 2.96
C ALA A 84 -7.67 12.31 1.75
N ASN A 85 -6.42 11.94 1.97
CA ASN A 85 -5.39 11.82 0.94
C ASN A 85 -5.69 10.67 -0.02
N LEU A 86 -6.06 9.49 0.51
CA LEU A 86 -6.43 8.32 -0.30
C LEU A 86 -7.67 8.59 -1.18
N LYS A 87 -8.64 9.38 -0.70
CA LYS A 87 -9.82 9.79 -1.48
C LYS A 87 -9.48 10.64 -2.72
N THR A 88 -8.24 11.14 -2.83
CA THR A 88 -7.77 11.89 -4.00
C THR A 88 -7.20 11.00 -5.11
N ILE A 89 -6.94 9.71 -4.81
CA ILE A 89 -6.35 8.76 -5.76
C ILE A 89 -7.47 8.20 -6.65
N ALA A 90 -7.34 8.39 -7.96
CA ALA A 90 -8.39 8.01 -8.92
C ALA A 90 -8.67 6.50 -8.96
N ASP A 91 -7.66 5.68 -8.70
CA ASP A 91 -7.77 4.21 -8.71
C ASP A 91 -8.56 3.69 -7.49
N ILE A 92 -8.74 4.51 -6.45
CA ILE A 92 -9.47 4.12 -5.23
C ILE A 92 -10.96 4.51 -5.38
N PRO A 93 -11.87 3.55 -5.54
CA PRO A 93 -13.28 3.85 -5.67
C PRO A 93 -13.84 4.36 -4.33
N LYS A 94 -14.66 5.43 -4.36
CA LYS A 94 -15.39 5.88 -3.15
C LYS A 94 -16.49 4.90 -2.73
N THR A 95 -16.98 4.12 -3.70
CA THR A 95 -17.98 3.07 -3.50
C THR A 95 -17.60 1.87 -4.35
N LEU A 96 -17.56 0.68 -3.75
CA LEU A 96 -17.28 -0.58 -4.44
C LEU A 96 -18.34 -0.84 -5.52
N LYS A 97 -17.89 -1.40 -6.65
CA LYS A 97 -18.76 -1.87 -7.72
C LYS A 97 -19.00 -3.38 -7.58
N GLY A 98 -20.06 -3.87 -8.22
CA GLY A 98 -20.44 -5.29 -8.15
C GLY A 98 -21.12 -5.65 -6.82
N SER A 99 -21.26 -6.95 -6.59
CA SER A 99 -21.99 -7.53 -5.46
C SER A 99 -21.21 -8.69 -4.84
N GLY A 100 -21.63 -9.15 -3.65
CA GLY A 100 -21.05 -10.31 -2.98
C GLY A 100 -19.83 -10.02 -2.08
N TRP A 101 -19.45 -8.75 -1.94
CA TRP A 101 -18.48 -8.33 -0.92
C TRP A 101 -19.16 -8.23 0.46
N PRO A 102 -18.42 -8.42 1.57
CA PRO A 102 -18.98 -8.36 2.93
C PRO A 102 -19.38 -6.95 3.40
N ASP A 103 -20.28 -6.84 4.39
CA ASP A 103 -20.68 -5.56 5.00
C ASP A 103 -19.50 -4.73 5.52
N LEU A 104 -18.42 -5.40 5.92
CA LEU A 104 -17.17 -4.77 6.30
C LEU A 104 -16.03 -5.48 5.57
N ILE A 105 -15.28 -4.73 4.76
CA ILE A 105 -14.11 -5.24 4.05
C ILE A 105 -12.93 -4.28 4.19
N GLU A 106 -11.75 -4.85 4.41
CA GLU A 106 -10.49 -4.12 4.41
C GLU A 106 -9.66 -4.56 3.21
N ILE A 107 -9.42 -3.63 2.28
CA ILE A 107 -8.61 -3.86 1.08
C ILE A 107 -7.21 -3.30 1.36
N ARG A 108 -6.19 -4.15 1.24
CA ARG A 108 -4.78 -3.77 1.45
C ARG A 108 -4.07 -3.74 0.12
N GLY A 109 -3.24 -2.72 -0.08
CA GLY A 109 -2.49 -2.55 -1.31
C GLY A 109 -1.34 -1.58 -1.15
N GLU A 110 -0.72 -1.24 -2.26
CA GLU A 110 0.43 -0.34 -2.29
C GLU A 110 0.07 0.95 -3.03
N VAL A 111 0.31 2.10 -2.39
CA VAL A 111 0.28 3.40 -3.05
C VAL A 111 1.66 3.70 -3.61
N TYR A 112 1.73 4.04 -4.90
CA TYR A 112 2.99 4.27 -5.59
C TYR A 112 2.94 5.45 -6.55
N MET A 113 4.12 5.87 -7.00
CA MET A 113 4.30 6.91 -8.01
C MET A 113 4.96 6.27 -9.24
N THR A 114 4.42 6.52 -10.42
CA THR A 114 5.04 6.03 -11.66
C THR A 114 6.36 6.76 -11.94
N TYR A 115 7.26 6.16 -12.71
CA TYR A 115 8.50 6.84 -13.12
C TYR A 115 8.24 8.13 -13.89
N ALA A 116 7.25 8.14 -14.78
CA ALA A 116 6.89 9.33 -15.54
C ALA A 116 6.41 10.47 -14.63
N GLU A 117 5.56 10.17 -13.64
CA GLU A 117 5.10 11.17 -12.67
C GLU A 117 6.24 11.64 -11.76
N PHE A 118 7.13 10.74 -11.35
CA PHE A 118 8.29 11.08 -10.54
C PHE A 118 9.22 12.07 -11.25
N GLU A 119 9.55 11.82 -12.53
CA GLU A 119 10.35 12.75 -13.32
C GLU A 119 9.64 14.10 -13.53
N ALA A 120 8.34 14.08 -13.83
CA ALA A 120 7.55 15.31 -13.95
C ALA A 120 7.52 16.11 -12.64
N LEU A 121 7.43 15.43 -11.50
CA LEU A 121 7.50 16.06 -10.18
C LEU A 121 8.87 16.72 -9.94
N LYS A 122 9.97 16.04 -10.26
CA LYS A 122 11.32 16.60 -10.14
C LYS A 122 11.47 17.86 -10.98
N GLN A 123 11.01 17.83 -12.23
CA GLN A 123 11.06 18.99 -13.13
C GLN A 123 10.27 20.19 -12.57
N ARG A 124 9.03 19.97 -12.10
CA ARG A 124 8.22 21.03 -11.47
C ARG A 124 8.87 21.59 -10.22
N SER A 125 9.48 20.74 -9.40
CA SER A 125 10.17 21.16 -8.17
C SER A 125 11.41 21.99 -8.48
N ALA A 126 12.26 21.53 -9.42
CA ALA A 126 13.46 22.24 -9.82
C ALA A 126 13.15 23.62 -10.42
N ALA A 127 12.12 23.72 -11.26
CA ALA A 127 11.67 24.99 -11.84
C ALA A 127 11.20 26.01 -10.78
N ALA A 128 10.72 25.54 -9.62
CA ALA A 128 10.29 26.38 -8.50
C ALA A 128 11.37 26.59 -7.43
N GLY A 129 12.60 26.09 -7.63
CA GLY A 129 13.66 26.12 -6.61
C GLY A 129 13.33 25.27 -5.38
N GLY A 130 12.48 24.24 -5.55
CA GLY A 130 12.00 23.36 -4.49
C GLY A 130 12.96 22.23 -4.13
N GLN A 131 12.46 21.26 -3.37
CA GLN A 131 13.23 20.11 -2.91
C GLN A 131 13.62 19.16 -4.05
N ASP A 132 14.74 18.46 -3.86
CA ASP A 132 15.12 17.34 -4.71
C ASP A 132 14.46 16.03 -4.24
N TYR A 133 14.03 15.20 -5.20
CA TYR A 133 13.41 13.91 -4.91
C TYR A 133 14.34 12.76 -5.33
N VAL A 134 14.64 11.89 -4.38
CA VAL A 134 15.68 10.86 -4.54
C VAL A 134 15.17 9.59 -5.23
N ASN A 135 13.96 9.13 -4.90
CA ASN A 135 13.35 7.95 -5.52
C ASN A 135 11.81 8.00 -5.47
N PRO A 136 11.11 7.24 -6.35
CA PRO A 136 9.64 7.23 -6.40
C PRO A 136 8.97 6.76 -5.11
N ARG A 137 9.55 5.79 -4.39
CA ARG A 137 9.00 5.26 -3.13
C ARG A 137 8.86 6.37 -2.08
N ASN A 138 9.95 7.11 -1.84
CA ASN A 138 9.97 8.21 -0.88
C ASN A 138 9.08 9.37 -1.34
N ALA A 139 9.08 9.67 -2.65
CA ALA A 139 8.19 10.69 -3.22
C ALA A 139 6.71 10.33 -3.03
N ALA A 140 6.33 9.07 -3.25
CA ALA A 140 4.97 8.57 -3.00
C ALA A 140 4.60 8.68 -1.52
N ALA A 141 5.47 8.19 -0.63
CA ALA A 141 5.24 8.22 0.82
C ALA A 141 5.09 9.67 1.35
N GLY A 142 5.94 10.59 0.90
CA GLY A 142 5.85 12.00 1.25
C GLY A 142 4.61 12.68 0.65
N SER A 143 4.26 12.34 -0.59
CA SER A 143 3.08 12.87 -1.29
C SER A 143 1.77 12.42 -0.66
N LEU A 144 1.70 11.20 -0.14
CA LEU A 144 0.50 10.66 0.50
C LEU A 144 0.27 11.24 1.90
N ARG A 145 1.33 11.72 2.57
CA ARG A 145 1.30 12.21 3.95
C ARG A 145 1.33 13.75 4.01
N GLN A 146 0.62 14.41 3.10
CA GLN A 146 0.48 15.86 3.07
C GLN A 146 -0.71 16.30 3.92
N LYS A 147 -0.54 17.31 4.77
CA LYS A 147 -1.63 17.84 5.62
C LYS A 147 -2.80 18.36 4.79
N ASP A 148 -2.51 18.99 3.66
CA ASP A 148 -3.51 19.38 2.67
C ASP A 148 -3.64 18.28 1.59
N PRO A 149 -4.80 17.58 1.51
CA PRO A 149 -5.03 16.56 0.50
C PRO A 149 -4.97 17.09 -0.94
N SER A 150 -5.16 18.40 -1.17
CA SER A 150 -5.04 19.00 -2.51
C SER A 150 -3.63 18.82 -3.06
N VAL A 151 -2.61 18.81 -2.19
CA VAL A 151 -1.24 18.52 -2.58
C VAL A 151 -1.15 17.08 -3.04
N THR A 152 -1.69 16.10 -2.30
CA THR A 152 -1.71 14.69 -2.73
C THR A 152 -2.42 14.51 -4.08
N ALA A 153 -3.55 15.20 -4.28
CA ALA A 153 -4.29 15.16 -5.54
C ALA A 153 -3.43 15.60 -6.74
N SER A 154 -2.51 16.56 -6.53
CA SER A 154 -1.57 17.04 -7.56
C SER A 154 -0.43 16.08 -7.89
N ARG A 155 -0.27 14.97 -7.16
CA ARG A 155 0.87 14.03 -7.30
C ARG A 155 0.54 12.76 -8.09
N ASN A 156 -0.68 12.65 -8.63
CA ASN A 156 -1.11 11.57 -9.52
C ASN A 156 -0.67 10.17 -9.03
N LEU A 157 -0.81 9.95 -7.72
CA LEU A 157 -0.48 8.67 -7.10
C LEU A 157 -1.39 7.58 -7.66
N LYS A 158 -0.87 6.35 -7.64
CA LYS A 158 -1.55 5.14 -8.09
C LYS A 158 -1.75 4.18 -6.94
N PHE A 159 -2.74 3.32 -7.05
CA PHE A 159 -3.03 2.28 -6.07
C PHE A 159 -3.25 0.94 -6.76
N PHE A 160 -2.69 -0.12 -6.19
CA PHE A 160 -2.86 -1.49 -6.66
C PHE A 160 -3.15 -2.42 -5.47
N ALA A 161 -4.14 -3.29 -5.64
CA ALA A 161 -4.60 -4.30 -4.69
C ALA A 161 -5.24 -5.47 -5.45
#